data_AF-A0A227J441-F1
#
_entry.id   AF-A0A227J441-F1
#
_cell.length_a   1.000
_cell.length_b   1.000
_cell.length_c   1.000
_cell.angle_alpha   90.00
_cell.angle_beta   90.00
_cell.angle_gamma   90.00
#
_symmetry.space_group_name_H-M   'P 1'
#
loop_
_entity.id
_entity.type
_entity.pdbx_description
1 polymer ?
#
loop_
_entity_poly.entity_id
_entity_poly.type
_entity_poly.pdbx_seq_one_letter_code
_entity_poly.pdbx_strand_id
1 'polypeptide(L)' 'MKKLTFEQLRSVQMSILDRVHLFCERHDLEYSLAGGTLLGAIRHKGYIPWDDDIDIMMPREDYE' A
#
# COMPACT_ATOMS: atom_id res chain seq x y z
N MET A 1 -9.00 20.44 10.50
CA MET A 1 -8.38 19.48 9.55
C MET A 1 -9.17 19.49 8.25
N LYS A 2 -8.50 19.45 7.09
CA LYS A 2 -9.15 19.36 5.77
C LYS A 2 -9.57 17.90 5.52
N LYS A 3 -10.83 17.67 5.16
CA LYS A 3 -11.30 16.34 4.72
C LYS A 3 -10.87 16.10 3.27
N LEU A 4 -10.34 14.92 2.99
CA LEU A 4 -10.00 14.47 1.63
C LEU A 4 -11.18 13.72 1.03
N THR A 5 -11.32 13.77 -0.30
CA THR A 5 -12.20 12.84 -1.03
C THR A 5 -11.56 11.44 -1.07
N PHE A 6 -12.35 10.40 -1.39
CA PHE A 6 -11.83 9.04 -1.57
C PHE A 6 -10.72 8.98 -2.63
N GLU A 7 -10.88 9.68 -3.75
CA GLU A 7 -9.87 9.73 -4.81
C GLU A 7 -8.59 10.42 -4.36
N GLN A 8 -8.70 11.51 -3.60
CA GLN A 8 -7.55 12.21 -3.03
C GLN A 8 -6.83 11.34 -2.00
N LEU A 9 -7.58 10.64 -1.14
CA LEU A 9 -7.02 9.72 -0.16
C LEU A 9 -6.22 8.60 -0.85
N ARG A 10 -6.82 7.93 -1.84
CA ARG A 10 -6.15 6.85 -2.59
C ARG A 10 -4.92 7.34 -3.35
N SER A 11 -4.98 8.53 -3.94
CA SER A 11 -3.82 9.11 -4.62
C SER A 11 -2.65 9.35 -3.66
N VAL A 12 -2.94 9.84 -2.44
CA VAL A 12 -1.92 10.02 -1.41
C VAL A 12 -1.38 8.67 -0.93
N GLN A 13 -2.23 7.69 -0.70
CA GLN A 13 -1.85 6.35 -0.27
C GLN A 13 -0.98 5.62 -1.30
N MET A 14 -1.31 5.70 -2.59
CA MET A 14 -0.45 5.17 -3.66
C MET A 14 0.91 5.86 -3.67
N SER A 15 0.97 7.18 -3.49
CA SER A 15 2.25 7.88 -3.40
C SER A 15 3.07 7.46 -2.17
N ILE A 16 2.41 7.12 -1.07
CA ILE A 16 3.07 6.56 0.12
C ILE A 16 3.61 5.16 -0.20
N LEU A 17 2.81 4.29 -0.82
CA LEU A 17 3.24 2.95 -1.22
C LEU A 17 4.43 2.99 -2.19
N ASP A 18 4.43 3.90 -3.18
CA ASP A 18 5.58 4.10 -4.08
C ASP A 18 6.85 4.49 -3.30
N ARG A 19 6.72 5.34 -2.28
CA ARG A 19 7.85 5.75 -1.43
C ARG A 19 8.35 4.62 -0.55
N VAL A 20 7.44 3.80 -0.02
CA VAL A 20 7.78 2.60 0.77
C VAL A 20 8.48 1.59 -0.13
N HIS A 21 7.95 1.32 -1.34
CA HIS A 21 8.58 0.45 -2.33
C HIS A 21 10.01 0.88 -2.62
N LEU A 22 10.22 2.15 -2.98
CA LEU A 22 11.55 2.69 -3.25
C LEU A 22 12.47 2.67 -2.02
N PHE A 23 11.93 2.73 -0.80
CA PHE A 23 12.72 2.57 0.41
C PHE A 23 13.17 1.11 0.55
N CYS A 24 12.25 0.15 0.46
CA CYS A 24 12.55 -1.27 0.53
C CYS A 24 13.58 -1.71 -0.52
N GLU A 25 13.41 -1.31 -1.79
CA GLU A 25 14.37 -1.59 -2.88
C GLU A 25 15.78 -1.05 -2.59
N ARG A 26 15.90 0.13 -1.98
CA ARG A 26 17.21 0.73 -1.66
C ARG A 26 17.90 0.07 -0.48
N HIS A 27 17.14 -0.60 0.39
CA HIS A 27 17.63 -1.19 1.62
C HIS A 27 17.64 -2.73 1.58
N ASP A 28 17.32 -3.33 0.42
CA ASP A 28 17.23 -4.77 0.23
C ASP A 28 16.25 -5.43 1.22
N LEU A 29 15.12 -4.76 1.48
CA LEU A 29 14.06 -5.24 2.37
C LEU A 29 12.93 -5.85 1.54
N GLU A 30 12.43 -7.01 1.94
CA GLU A 30 11.29 -7.61 1.30
C GLU A 30 9.97 -7.14 1.93
N TYR A 31 8.95 -6.99 1.10
CA TYR A 31 7.58 -6.85 1.55
C TYR A 31 6.62 -7.42 0.50
N SER A 32 5.38 -7.63 0.89
CA SER A 32 4.29 -8.03 -0.01
C SER A 32 3.02 -7.27 0.33
N LEU A 33 2.15 -7.07 -0.67
CA LEU A 33 0.80 -6.60 -0.41
C LEU A 33 0.06 -7.64 0.45
N ALA A 34 -0.78 -7.16 1.38
CA ALA A 34 -1.53 -8.02 2.28
C ALA A 34 -3.03 -7.73 2.19
N GLY A 35 -3.84 -8.62 2.78
CA GLY A 35 -5.27 -8.39 3.03
C GLY A 35 -6.08 -7.92 1.81
N GLY A 36 -6.85 -6.85 2.04
CA GLY A 36 -7.71 -6.23 1.03
C GLY A 36 -6.92 -5.67 -0.15
N THR A 37 -5.73 -5.13 0.10
CA THR A 37 -4.86 -4.57 -0.93
C THR A 37 -4.39 -5.62 -1.93
N LEU A 38 -3.91 -6.77 -1.45
CA LEU A 38 -3.52 -7.89 -2.33
C LEU A 38 -4.70 -8.41 -3.15
N LEU A 39 -5.87 -8.60 -2.51
CA LEU A 39 -7.07 -9.04 -3.19
C LEU A 39 -7.53 -8.04 -4.24
N GLY A 40 -7.47 -6.74 -3.94
CA GLY A 40 -7.80 -5.65 -4.86
C GLY A 40 -6.92 -5.70 -6.10
N ALA A 41 -5.60 -5.78 -5.92
CA ALA A 41 -4.63 -5.83 -7.02
C ALA A 41 -4.96 -6.97 -8.01
N ILE A 42 -5.32 -8.15 -7.51
CA ILE A 42 -5.64 -9.31 -8.35
C ILE A 42 -7.04 -9.19 -8.98
N ARG A 43 -8.07 -8.92 -8.17
CA ARG A 43 -9.49 -8.99 -8.55
C ARG A 43 -9.98 -7.76 -9.31
N HIS A 44 -9.61 -6.56 -8.85
CA HIS A 44 -10.09 -5.28 -9.39
C HIS A 44 -9.02 -4.54 -10.21
N LYS A 45 -7.80 -5.09 -10.31
CA LYS A 45 -6.65 -4.45 -10.97
C LYS A 45 -6.28 -3.10 -10.35
N GLY A 46 -6.46 -3.00 -9.04
CA GLY A 46 -6.25 -1.78 -8.26
C GLY A 46 -6.97 -1.86 -6.92
N TYR A 47 -7.43 -0.74 -6.40
CA TYR A 47 -8.20 -0.72 -5.15
C TYR A 47 -9.49 -1.53 -5.23
N ILE A 48 -9.89 -2.11 -4.10
CA ILE A 48 -11.30 -2.47 -3.90
C ILE A 48 -12.11 -1.16 -3.87
N PRO A 49 -13.24 -1.03 -4.58
CA PRO A 49 -13.95 0.24 -4.74
C PRO A 49 -14.37 0.95 -3.44
N TRP A 50 -14.46 0.23 -2.33
CA TRP A 50 -14.82 0.74 -1.01
C TRP A 50 -13.68 0.68 0.02
N ASP A 51 -12.48 0.21 -0.34
CA ASP A 51 -11.31 0.27 0.55
C ASP A 51 -10.86 1.71 0.77
N ASP A 52 -10.39 1.97 1.98
CA ASP A 52 -9.87 3.25 2.44
C ASP A 52 -8.45 3.17 3.02
N ASP A 53 -7.77 2.04 2.91
CA ASP A 53 -6.39 1.82 3.37
C ASP A 53 -5.53 0.98 2.39
N ILE A 54 -4.24 0.80 2.76
CA ILE A 54 -3.28 -0.07 2.10
C ILE A 54 -2.58 -0.90 3.18
N ASP A 55 -2.62 -2.21 3.03
CA ASP A 55 -1.92 -3.17 3.87
C ASP A 55 -0.72 -3.76 3.14
N ILE A 56 0.42 -3.78 3.83
CA ILE A 56 1.61 -4.54 3.45
C ILE A 56 2.02 -5.44 4.61
N MET A 57 2.73 -6.52 4.31
CA MET A 57 3.38 -7.38 5.28
C MET A 57 4.85 -7.55 4.91
N MET A 58 5.68 -7.74 5.92
CA MET A 58 7.14 -7.88 5.79
C MET A 58 7.59 -9.13 6.55
N PRO A 59 8.65 -9.83 6.08
CA PRO A 59 9.37 -10.79 6.91
C PRO A 59 9.81 -10.14 8.23
N ARG A 60 9.83 -10.91 9.31
CA ARG A 60 10.21 -10.38 10.63
C ARG A 60 11.61 -9.77 10.64
N GLU A 61 12.54 -10.41 9.93
CA GLU A 61 13.91 -9.95 9.80
C GLU A 61 14.06 -8.59 9.10
N ASP A 62 13.07 -8.15 8.33
CA ASP A 62 13.13 -6.90 7.57
C ASP A 62 12.54 -5.69 8.30
N TYR A 63 11.93 -5.86 9.48
CA TYR A 63 11.40 -4.74 10.28
C TYR A 63 11.85 -4.72 11.75
N GLU A 64 12.63 -5.71 12.20
CA GLU A 64 13.28 -5.71 13.52
C GLU A 64 14.65 -5.02 13.49
#